data_AF-A0A1S0YS83-F1
#
_entry.id   AF-A0A1S0YS83-F1
#
_cell.length_a   1.000
_cell.length_b   1.000
_cell.length_c   1.000
_cell.angle_alpha   90.00
_cell.angle_beta   90.00
_cell.angle_gamma   90.00
#
_symmetry.space_group_name_H-M   'P 1'
#
loop_
_entity.id
_entity.type
_entity.pdbx_description
1 polymer ?
#
loop_
_entity_poly.entity_id
_entity_poly.type
_entity_poly.pdbx_seq_one_letter_code
_entity_poly.pdbx_strand_id
1 'polypeptide(L)'
;MLIGVLKSHASWRLRVSALVIAFVAAVTAVLTPIAPAPQAEAQHRCPAVAFVAARGSGQNDQIYRTRYSSQAPWVSNGWEGQTIRAFLHHAEGRYRATHGGNSLMKDVEVLGLEPRYYPAVYPEYEVPNVIAPSTALQALGLAVQYSMPVLRMAVRAGNEFLDSVQIGRTGVMAMINNYERSTGCRPKYILSGYSQGTMIMLEHERELARRGQLAGVVYFGSPNTAPWDPATVGVAGGGAGGMLGFLPFNMKSAAGTRNRVNYCLPLDGVCDLSIQTLRASQGNGGNHGRYYIWPSRWDNQVSDTFGRFVDQVRYR
;
A
#
# COMPACT_ATOMS: atom_id res chain seq x y z
N MET A 1 72.33 -5.98 -51.03
CA MET A 1 71.86 -5.33 -49.79
C MET A 1 70.54 -4.64 -50.09
N LEU A 2 69.44 -5.30 -49.76
CA LEU A 2 68.07 -4.78 -49.81
C LEU A 2 67.71 -4.12 -48.46
N ILE A 3 66.62 -3.33 -48.49
CA ILE A 3 65.72 -2.90 -47.39
C ILE A 3 65.80 -1.40 -47.10
N GLY A 4 64.70 -0.68 -47.37
CA GLY A 4 64.55 0.68 -46.88
C GLY A 4 63.41 1.56 -47.42
N VAL A 5 62.48 1.08 -48.27
CA VAL A 5 61.32 1.91 -48.69
C VAL A 5 60.04 1.09 -48.63
N LEU A 6 59.51 0.87 -47.42
CA LEU A 6 58.23 0.19 -47.19
C LEU A 6 57.65 0.66 -45.85
N LYS A 7 57.08 1.88 -45.79
CA LYS A 7 56.34 2.35 -44.60
C LYS A 7 55.43 3.58 -44.84
N SER A 8 54.70 3.62 -45.96
CA SER A 8 53.75 4.74 -46.22
C SER A 8 52.38 4.30 -46.74
N HIS A 9 52.27 3.26 -47.56
CA HIS A 9 50.98 2.90 -48.18
C HIS A 9 50.06 1.98 -47.34
N ALA A 10 50.58 1.35 -46.29
CA ALA A 10 49.77 0.46 -45.43
C ALA A 10 48.84 1.22 -44.48
N SER A 11 49.18 2.46 -44.07
CA SER A 11 48.42 3.22 -43.07
C SER A 11 47.17 3.91 -43.63
N TRP A 12 47.14 4.21 -44.93
CA TRP A 12 45.99 4.87 -45.57
C TRP A 12 44.82 3.91 -45.79
N ARG A 13 45.11 2.70 -46.30
CA ARG A 13 44.07 1.68 -46.57
C ARG A 13 43.39 1.20 -45.29
N LEU A 14 44.15 1.04 -44.20
CA LEU A 14 43.60 0.66 -42.89
C LEU A 14 42.72 1.76 -42.26
N ARG A 15 43.04 3.04 -42.48
CA ARG A 15 42.25 4.16 -41.95
C ARG A 15 40.94 4.40 -42.72
N VAL A 16 40.95 4.21 -44.03
CA VAL A 16 39.73 4.30 -44.86
C VAL A 16 38.77 3.14 -44.57
N SER A 17 39.28 1.92 -44.39
CA SER A 17 38.44 0.76 -44.01
C SER A 17 37.82 0.91 -42.62
N ALA A 18 38.53 1.50 -41.65
CA ALA A 18 38.00 1.76 -40.31
C ALA A 18 36.86 2.80 -40.30
N LEU A 19 36.94 3.84 -41.14
CA LEU A 19 35.90 4.86 -41.27
C LEU A 19 34.63 4.35 -41.96
N VAL A 20 34.76 3.45 -42.94
CA VAL A 20 33.59 2.84 -43.62
C VAL A 20 32.85 1.87 -42.69
N ILE A 21 33.57 1.10 -41.87
CA ILE A 21 32.95 0.17 -40.90
C ILE A 21 32.21 0.95 -39.79
N ALA A 22 32.77 2.07 -39.31
CA ALA A 22 32.10 2.92 -38.32
C ALA A 22 30.84 3.60 -38.86
N PHE A 23 30.82 3.98 -40.15
CA PHE A 23 29.64 4.59 -40.78
C PHE A 23 28.54 3.56 -41.05
N VAL A 24 28.88 2.32 -41.42
CA VAL A 24 27.89 1.24 -41.60
C VAL A 24 27.30 0.80 -40.26
N ALA A 25 28.09 0.75 -39.17
CA ALA A 25 27.58 0.47 -37.83
C ALA A 25 26.68 1.58 -37.26
N ALA A 26 26.94 2.84 -37.62
CA ALA A 26 26.09 3.96 -37.24
C ALA A 26 24.76 4.00 -38.01
N VAL A 27 24.74 3.57 -39.27
CA VAL A 27 23.50 3.54 -40.09
C VAL A 27 22.63 2.31 -39.77
N THR A 28 23.21 1.17 -39.40
CA THR A 28 22.43 -0.01 -38.97
C THR A 28 21.82 0.16 -37.57
N ALA A 29 22.39 1.01 -36.71
CA ALA A 29 21.81 1.34 -35.41
C ALA A 29 20.57 2.25 -35.49
N VAL A 30 20.32 2.91 -36.63
CA VAL A 30 19.17 3.81 -36.83
C VAL A 30 18.00 3.10 -37.53
N LEU A 31 18.25 1.93 -38.13
CA LEU A 31 17.26 1.15 -38.88
C LEU A 31 16.87 -0.16 -38.21
N THR A 32 17.21 -0.36 -36.92
CA THR A 32 16.57 -1.42 -36.16
C THR A 32 15.08 -1.08 -36.07
N PRO A 33 14.17 -1.92 -36.61
CA PRO A 33 12.76 -1.73 -36.32
C PRO A 33 12.66 -1.82 -34.80
N ILE A 34 12.27 -0.70 -34.18
CA ILE A 34 11.84 -0.68 -32.80
C ILE A 34 10.71 -1.71 -32.77
N ALA A 35 10.99 -2.90 -32.25
CA ALA A 35 9.95 -3.87 -31.97
C ALA A 35 8.88 -3.08 -31.21
N PRO A 36 7.62 -3.07 -31.68
CA PRO A 36 6.59 -2.31 -31.00
C PRO A 36 6.66 -2.73 -29.53
N ALA A 37 6.85 -1.73 -28.65
CA ALA A 37 6.69 -1.95 -27.22
C ALA A 37 5.39 -2.74 -27.08
N PRO A 38 5.36 -3.84 -26.29
CA PRO A 38 4.17 -4.68 -26.19
C PRO A 38 2.98 -3.76 -26.01
N GLN A 39 2.14 -3.69 -27.04
CA GLN A 39 0.96 -2.87 -26.99
C GLN A 39 0.20 -3.41 -25.79
N ALA A 40 -0.09 -2.52 -24.83
CA ALA A 40 -1.04 -2.81 -23.78
C ALA A 40 -2.21 -3.52 -24.45
N GLU A 41 -2.44 -4.80 -24.14
CA GLU A 41 -3.74 -5.40 -24.39
C GLU A 41 -4.67 -4.53 -23.55
N ALA A 42 -5.34 -3.58 -24.22
CA ALA A 42 -6.40 -2.85 -23.59
C ALA A 42 -7.35 -3.93 -23.08
N GLN A 43 -7.45 -4.03 -21.75
CA GLN A 43 -8.48 -4.86 -21.14
C GLN A 43 -9.78 -4.44 -21.84
N HIS A 44 -10.40 -5.35 -22.59
CA HIS A 44 -11.58 -5.04 -23.40
C HIS A 44 -12.73 -4.49 -22.54
N ARG A 45 -12.60 -4.59 -21.20
CA ARG A 45 -13.45 -3.95 -20.20
C ARG A 45 -12.60 -3.44 -19.05
N CYS A 46 -12.68 -2.15 -18.74
CA CYS A 46 -12.11 -1.57 -17.54
C CYS A 46 -12.97 -1.88 -16.31
N PRO A 47 -12.37 -2.04 -15.11
CA PRO A 47 -13.14 -2.18 -13.88
C PRO A 47 -13.87 -0.87 -13.58
N ALA A 48 -15.02 -0.96 -12.91
CA ALA A 48 -15.66 0.23 -12.37
C ALA A 48 -14.84 0.80 -11.20
N VAL A 49 -14.28 -0.12 -10.40
CA VAL A 49 -13.46 0.21 -9.22
C VAL A 49 -12.13 -0.53 -9.27
N ALA A 50 -11.03 0.18 -9.04
CA ALA A 50 -9.76 -0.42 -8.66
C ALA A 50 -9.55 -0.26 -7.15
N PHE A 51 -9.38 -1.38 -6.44
CA PHE A 51 -9.11 -1.44 -5.02
C PHE A 51 -7.59 -1.52 -4.80
N VAL A 52 -6.99 -0.43 -4.32
CA VAL A 52 -5.54 -0.36 -4.09
C VAL A 52 -5.24 -0.78 -2.65
N ALA A 53 -4.39 -1.79 -2.48
CA ALA A 53 -4.13 -2.42 -1.19
C ALA A 53 -2.68 -2.27 -0.73
N ALA A 54 -2.46 -1.58 0.40
CA ALA A 54 -1.20 -1.58 1.15
C ALA A 54 -1.28 -2.55 2.33
N ARG A 55 -0.54 -3.65 2.23
CA ARG A 55 -0.42 -4.65 3.28
C ARG A 55 0.24 -4.11 4.56
N GLY A 56 0.09 -4.86 5.66
CA GLY A 56 0.81 -4.56 6.90
C GLY A 56 2.30 -4.92 6.78
N SER A 57 3.12 -4.29 7.62
CA SER A 57 4.54 -4.63 7.77
C SER A 57 4.72 -6.13 8.02
N GLY A 58 5.59 -6.78 7.27
CA GLY A 58 5.91 -8.21 7.40
C GLY A 58 4.95 -9.15 6.65
N GLN A 59 3.90 -8.66 6.00
CA GLN A 59 2.98 -9.52 5.22
C GLN A 59 3.53 -9.87 3.82
N ASN A 60 4.81 -10.23 3.71
CA ASN A 60 5.52 -10.43 2.44
C ASN A 60 5.52 -11.89 1.95
N ASP A 61 5.15 -12.86 2.78
CA ASP A 61 5.40 -14.28 2.48
C ASP A 61 4.22 -14.99 1.79
N GLN A 62 3.03 -14.39 1.80
CA GLN A 62 1.80 -14.99 1.25
C GLN A 62 1.30 -14.26 0.00
N ILE A 63 2.10 -14.31 -1.06
CA ILE A 63 1.79 -13.64 -2.33
C ILE A 63 0.99 -14.58 -3.22
N TYR A 64 -0.34 -14.47 -3.14
CA TYR A 64 -1.27 -15.31 -3.88
C TYR A 64 -2.16 -14.47 -4.78
N ARG A 65 -1.98 -14.63 -6.09
CA ARG A 65 -2.90 -14.07 -7.09
C ARG A 65 -4.30 -14.61 -6.83
N THR A 66 -5.24 -13.70 -6.61
CA THR A 66 -6.57 -14.07 -6.12
C THR A 66 -7.65 -13.58 -7.09
N ARG A 67 -8.52 -14.49 -7.51
CA ARG A 67 -9.78 -14.15 -8.19
C ARG A 67 -10.89 -14.13 -7.14
N TYR A 68 -11.41 -12.95 -6.83
CA TYR A 68 -12.42 -12.79 -5.78
C TYR A 68 -13.84 -13.14 -6.23
N SER A 69 -14.12 -13.11 -7.53
CA SER A 69 -15.40 -13.50 -8.10
C SER A 69 -15.22 -14.26 -9.40
N SER A 70 -16.00 -15.31 -9.62
CA SER A 70 -16.04 -16.02 -10.89
C SER A 70 -16.62 -15.16 -12.03
N GLN A 71 -17.31 -14.06 -11.70
CA GLN A 71 -17.86 -13.11 -12.67
C GLN A 71 -16.89 -11.98 -13.03
N ALA A 72 -15.78 -11.84 -12.28
CA ALA A 72 -14.76 -10.83 -12.56
C ALA A 72 -13.74 -11.37 -13.57
N PRO A 73 -13.39 -10.63 -14.64
CA PRO A 73 -12.30 -11.01 -15.52
C PRO A 73 -10.92 -10.88 -14.84
N TRP A 74 -10.79 -10.00 -13.86
CA TRP A 74 -9.51 -9.69 -13.20
C TRP A 74 -9.08 -10.72 -12.16
N VAL A 75 -7.76 -10.82 -11.99
CA VAL A 75 -7.09 -11.57 -10.92
C VAL A 75 -6.08 -10.62 -10.28
N SER A 76 -6.07 -10.52 -8.95
CA SER A 76 -5.11 -9.66 -8.26
C SER A 76 -3.67 -10.04 -8.57
N ASN A 77 -2.75 -9.09 -8.37
CA ASN A 77 -1.31 -9.34 -8.44
C ASN A 77 -0.76 -10.07 -7.19
N GLY A 78 -1.61 -10.31 -6.18
CA GLY A 78 -1.31 -11.10 -4.99
C GLY A 78 -0.64 -10.36 -3.83
N TRP A 79 -0.31 -9.07 -4.00
CA TRP A 79 0.42 -8.25 -3.02
C TRP A 79 -0.46 -7.54 -1.99
N GLU A 80 -1.77 -7.80 -1.98
CA GLU A 80 -2.71 -7.20 -1.02
C GLU A 80 -2.47 -7.61 0.45
N GLY A 81 -1.77 -8.73 0.68
CA GLY A 81 -1.52 -9.27 2.03
C GLY A 81 -2.71 -10.07 2.59
N GLN A 82 -2.43 -10.96 3.55
CA GLN A 82 -3.42 -11.91 4.08
C GLN A 82 -4.65 -11.23 4.70
N THR A 83 -4.45 -10.11 5.41
CA THR A 83 -5.53 -9.40 6.11
C THR A 83 -6.54 -8.79 5.13
N ILE A 84 -6.04 -8.08 4.12
CA ILE A 84 -6.89 -7.44 3.11
C ILE A 84 -7.52 -8.51 2.21
N ARG A 85 -6.80 -9.58 1.89
CA ARG A 85 -7.36 -10.73 1.14
C ARG A 85 -8.51 -11.39 1.89
N ALA A 86 -8.36 -11.64 3.20
CA ALA A 86 -9.41 -12.20 4.04
C ALA A 86 -10.64 -11.28 4.09
N PHE A 87 -10.43 -9.96 4.25
CA PHE A 87 -11.49 -8.96 4.15
C PHE A 87 -12.24 -9.03 2.82
N LEU A 88 -11.54 -9.06 1.69
CA LEU A 88 -12.17 -9.05 0.37
C LEU A 88 -12.99 -10.32 0.11
N HIS A 89 -12.52 -11.49 0.55
CA HIS A 89 -13.30 -12.73 0.51
C HIS A 89 -14.56 -12.64 1.39
N HIS A 90 -14.41 -12.13 2.61
CA HIS A 90 -15.55 -11.95 3.51
C HIS A 90 -16.57 -10.99 2.91
N ALA A 91 -16.13 -9.85 2.37
CA ALA A 91 -17.02 -8.87 1.76
C ALA A 91 -17.77 -9.41 0.55
N GLU A 92 -17.12 -10.16 -0.34
CA GLU A 92 -17.80 -10.85 -1.45
C GLU A 92 -18.86 -11.83 -0.95
N GLY A 93 -18.49 -12.70 0.01
CA GLY A 93 -19.42 -13.69 0.56
C GLY A 93 -20.63 -13.03 1.22
N ARG A 94 -20.38 -12.01 2.04
CA ARG A 94 -21.39 -11.24 2.75
C ARG A 94 -22.31 -10.48 1.80
N TYR A 95 -21.77 -9.91 0.73
CA TYR A 95 -22.55 -9.21 -0.28
C TYR A 95 -23.44 -10.19 -1.06
N ARG A 96 -22.89 -11.31 -1.54
CA ARG A 96 -23.67 -12.36 -2.22
C ARG A 96 -24.82 -12.87 -1.36
N ALA A 97 -24.57 -13.10 -0.07
CA ALA A 97 -25.58 -13.58 0.87
C ALA A 97 -26.75 -12.60 1.09
N THR A 98 -26.54 -11.31 0.84
CA THR A 98 -27.53 -10.25 1.14
C THR A 98 -28.07 -9.52 -0.07
N HIS A 99 -27.49 -9.75 -1.26
CA HIS A 99 -27.87 -9.08 -2.50
C HIS A 99 -28.33 -10.11 -3.56
N GLY A 100 -29.06 -11.15 -3.13
CA GLY A 100 -29.67 -12.14 -4.03
C GLY A 100 -28.65 -12.91 -4.88
N GLY A 101 -27.46 -13.17 -4.34
CA GLY A 101 -26.38 -13.87 -5.05
C GLY A 101 -25.55 -13.01 -5.98
N ASN A 102 -25.85 -11.70 -6.12
CA ASN A 102 -25.03 -10.77 -6.89
C ASN A 102 -23.61 -10.66 -6.33
N SER A 103 -22.62 -10.53 -7.21
CA SER A 103 -21.22 -10.41 -6.82
C SER A 103 -20.83 -8.95 -6.58
N LEU A 104 -20.17 -8.69 -5.44
CA LEU A 104 -19.54 -7.41 -5.14
C LEU A 104 -18.30 -7.20 -5.99
N MET A 105 -17.53 -8.25 -6.23
CA MET A 105 -16.21 -8.15 -6.84
C MET A 105 -16.23 -8.26 -8.38
N LYS A 106 -17.39 -8.47 -9.01
CA LYS A 106 -17.52 -8.62 -10.48
C LYS A 106 -17.06 -7.42 -11.31
N ASP A 107 -16.99 -6.23 -10.73
CA ASP A 107 -16.51 -4.98 -11.39
C ASP A 107 -15.33 -4.34 -10.63
N VAL A 108 -14.68 -5.11 -9.76
CA VAL A 108 -13.59 -4.64 -8.89
C VAL A 108 -12.29 -5.36 -9.26
N GLU A 109 -11.27 -4.60 -9.63
CA GLU A 109 -9.90 -5.11 -9.77
C GLU A 109 -9.09 -4.77 -8.52
N VAL A 110 -8.31 -5.72 -8.00
CA VAL A 110 -7.52 -5.54 -6.78
C VAL A 110 -6.04 -5.38 -7.13
N LEU A 111 -5.47 -4.26 -6.73
CA LEU A 111 -4.09 -3.86 -7.01
C LEU A 111 -3.31 -3.80 -5.68
N GLY A 112 -2.62 -4.87 -5.33
CA GLY A 112 -1.69 -4.87 -4.21
C GLY A 112 -0.43 -4.07 -4.54
N LEU A 113 0.07 -3.27 -3.60
CA LEU A 113 1.32 -2.55 -3.81
C LEU A 113 2.51 -3.53 -3.81
N GLU A 114 3.10 -3.75 -4.97
CA GLU A 114 4.33 -4.55 -5.12
C GLU A 114 5.51 -3.93 -4.35
N PRO A 115 6.57 -4.69 -4.01
CA PRO A 115 7.72 -4.19 -3.24
C PRO A 115 8.37 -2.94 -3.82
N ARG A 116 8.44 -2.81 -5.15
CA ARG A 116 8.97 -1.62 -5.84
C ARG A 116 8.19 -0.33 -5.54
N TYR A 117 6.92 -0.44 -5.17
CA TYR A 117 6.08 0.67 -4.77
C TYR A 117 5.96 0.76 -3.24
N TYR A 118 5.99 -0.37 -2.55
CA TYR A 118 5.88 -0.45 -1.10
C TYR A 118 6.48 -1.77 -0.56
N PRO A 119 7.68 -1.71 0.06
CA PRO A 119 8.37 -2.90 0.58
C PRO A 119 7.65 -3.61 1.75
N ALA A 120 6.83 -2.88 2.52
CA ALA A 120 6.17 -3.37 3.73
C ALA A 120 7.10 -4.13 4.69
N VAL A 121 8.32 -3.63 4.90
CA VAL A 121 9.31 -4.32 5.73
C VAL A 121 8.91 -4.19 7.19
N TYR A 122 8.86 -5.34 7.89
CA TYR A 122 8.87 -5.34 9.35
C TYR A 122 10.33 -5.35 9.77
N PRO A 123 10.84 -4.29 10.39
CA PRO A 123 12.21 -4.23 10.88
C PRO A 123 12.46 -5.33 11.92
N GLU A 124 13.64 -5.94 11.86
CA GLU A 124 14.12 -6.77 12.97
C GLU A 124 14.45 -5.85 14.15
N TYR A 125 13.98 -6.20 15.36
CA TYR A 125 14.39 -5.51 16.59
C TYR A 125 15.24 -6.43 17.45
N GLU A 126 16.43 -5.95 17.78
CA GLU A 126 17.02 -6.28 19.07
C GLU A 126 16.24 -5.50 20.15
N VAL A 127 15.62 -6.21 21.09
CA VAL A 127 15.06 -5.57 22.28
C VAL A 127 16.24 -5.03 23.09
N PRO A 128 16.46 -3.70 23.19
CA PRO A 128 17.56 -3.22 24.00
C PRO A 128 17.29 -3.64 25.44
N ASN A 129 18.30 -4.18 26.10
CA ASN A 129 18.24 -4.52 27.51
C ASN A 129 18.20 -3.20 28.31
N VAL A 130 17.01 -2.59 28.44
CA VAL A 130 16.87 -1.32 29.13
C VAL A 130 17.05 -1.59 30.62
N ILE A 131 18.24 -1.28 31.13
CA ILE A 131 18.49 -1.19 32.58
C ILE A 131 17.41 -0.28 33.16
N ALA A 132 16.65 -0.78 34.13
CA ALA A 132 15.63 0.00 34.82
C ALA A 132 16.27 1.32 35.32
N PRO A 133 15.65 2.49 35.07
CA PRO A 133 16.27 3.76 35.41
C PRO A 133 16.55 3.84 36.90
N SER A 134 17.81 4.12 37.26
CA SER A 134 18.26 4.15 38.66
C SER A 134 18.08 5.52 39.32
N THR A 135 17.62 6.53 38.57
CA THR A 135 17.43 7.90 39.06
C THR A 135 16.15 8.56 38.54
N ALA A 136 15.60 9.51 39.32
CA ALA A 136 14.42 10.28 38.94
C ALA A 136 14.64 11.13 37.67
N LEU A 137 15.86 11.62 37.43
CA LEU A 137 16.21 12.38 36.23
C LEU A 137 16.22 11.50 34.98
N GLN A 138 16.68 10.24 35.08
CA GLN A 138 16.56 9.24 34.01
C GLN A 138 15.09 8.87 33.77
N ALA A 139 14.30 8.69 34.83
CA ALA A 139 12.87 8.42 34.70
C ALA A 139 12.12 9.59 34.01
N LEU A 140 12.48 10.83 34.31
CA LEU A 140 11.92 12.03 33.67
C LEU A 140 12.37 12.15 32.21
N GLY A 141 13.64 11.89 31.90
CA GLY A 141 14.17 11.85 30.54
C GLY A 141 13.51 10.74 29.70
N LEU A 142 13.30 9.56 30.28
CA LEU A 142 12.51 8.49 29.67
C LEU A 142 11.05 8.90 29.50
N ALA A 143 10.41 9.56 30.46
CA ALA A 143 9.03 10.02 30.35
C ALA A 143 8.84 11.03 29.20
N VAL A 144 9.79 11.96 29.03
CA VAL A 144 9.81 12.94 27.92
C VAL A 144 10.13 12.28 26.57
N GLN A 145 11.02 11.29 26.53
CA GLN A 145 11.23 10.47 25.33
C GLN A 145 10.01 9.58 25.03
N TYR A 146 9.29 9.14 26.06
CA TYR A 146 8.14 8.24 25.97
C TYR A 146 6.83 8.98 25.64
N SER A 147 6.78 10.30 25.84
CA SER A 147 5.64 11.14 25.49
C SER A 147 5.54 11.47 23.99
N MET A 148 6.50 11.01 23.18
CA MET A 148 6.50 11.16 21.72
C MET A 148 6.31 9.79 21.05
N PRO A 149 5.08 9.35 20.75
CA PRO A 149 4.79 8.02 20.21
C PRO A 149 5.53 7.72 18.90
N VAL A 150 5.75 8.76 18.08
CA VAL A 150 6.47 8.70 16.80
C VAL A 150 7.93 8.29 16.98
N LEU A 151 8.61 8.85 17.99
CA LEU A 151 10.00 8.56 18.27
C LEU A 151 10.17 7.14 18.81
N ARG A 152 9.22 6.65 19.62
CA ARG A 152 9.24 5.25 20.05
C ARG A 152 8.98 4.30 18.89
N MET A 153 8.05 4.62 17.99
CA MET A 153 7.85 3.83 16.77
C MET A 153 9.15 3.84 15.98
N ALA A 154 9.77 4.97 15.64
CA ALA A 154 11.03 5.04 14.92
C ALA A 154 12.22 4.31 15.61
N VAL A 155 12.42 4.51 16.92
CA VAL A 155 13.50 3.90 17.70
C VAL A 155 13.30 2.40 17.86
N ARG A 156 12.05 1.97 18.05
CA ARG A 156 11.66 0.56 18.01
C ARG A 156 11.20 0.16 16.61
N ALA A 157 11.56 0.85 15.52
CA ALA A 157 11.18 0.50 14.14
C ALA A 157 12.34 0.44 13.16
N GLY A 158 13.58 0.67 13.62
CA GLY A 158 14.74 0.68 12.73
C GLY A 158 14.59 1.69 11.57
N ASN A 159 15.62 1.79 10.73
CA ASN A 159 15.54 2.64 9.53
C ASN A 159 14.63 2.03 8.46
N GLU A 160 14.52 0.70 8.39
CA GLU A 160 13.82 -0.03 7.34
C GLU A 160 12.30 0.20 7.32
N PHE A 161 11.67 0.37 8.50
CA PHE A 161 10.26 0.73 8.59
C PHE A 161 9.98 2.12 8.02
N LEU A 162 10.85 3.08 8.35
CA LEU A 162 10.74 4.47 7.88
C LEU A 162 11.03 4.55 6.38
N ASP A 163 12.03 3.83 5.90
CA ASP A 163 12.35 3.73 4.47
C ASP A 163 11.18 3.12 3.69
N SER A 164 10.53 2.08 4.24
CA SER A 164 9.36 1.48 3.62
C SER A 164 8.19 2.46 3.52
N VAL A 165 7.98 3.30 4.53
CA VAL A 165 6.98 4.37 4.51
C VAL A 165 7.35 5.43 3.47
N GLN A 166 8.62 5.87 3.44
CA GLN A 166 9.08 6.90 2.50
C GLN A 166 8.97 6.44 1.04
N ILE A 167 9.33 5.20 0.74
CA ILE A 167 9.13 4.60 -0.59
C ILE A 167 7.63 4.53 -0.90
N GLY A 168 6.82 4.03 0.04
CA GLY A 168 5.37 3.91 -0.11
C GLY A 168 4.67 5.22 -0.47
N ARG A 169 5.05 6.33 0.16
CA ARG A 169 4.50 7.68 -0.08
C ARG A 169 4.65 8.17 -1.51
N THR A 170 5.66 7.73 -2.24
CA THR A 170 5.78 8.08 -3.67
C THR A 170 5.26 6.94 -4.56
N GLY A 171 5.33 5.71 -4.06
CA GLY A 171 4.97 4.50 -4.79
C GLY A 171 3.47 4.33 -5.07
N VAL A 172 2.56 4.78 -4.20
CA VAL A 172 1.11 4.60 -4.43
C VAL A 172 0.65 5.29 -5.71
N MET A 173 0.95 6.58 -5.86
CA MET A 173 0.56 7.32 -7.07
C MET A 173 1.34 6.85 -8.29
N ALA A 174 2.59 6.40 -8.13
CA ALA A 174 3.34 5.79 -9.22
C ALA A 174 2.66 4.50 -9.71
N MET A 175 2.21 3.61 -8.82
CA MET A 175 1.47 2.40 -9.17
C MET A 175 0.16 2.74 -9.90
N ILE A 176 -0.62 3.70 -9.39
CA ILE A 176 -1.87 4.14 -10.02
C ILE A 176 -1.60 4.68 -11.42
N ASN A 177 -0.66 5.61 -11.58
CA ASN A 177 -0.34 6.20 -12.88
C ASN A 177 0.21 5.15 -13.85
N ASN A 178 0.97 4.16 -13.37
CA ASN A 178 1.47 3.08 -14.20
C ASN A 178 0.36 2.14 -14.64
N TYR A 179 -0.57 1.79 -13.74
CA TYR A 179 -1.77 1.01 -14.07
C TYR A 179 -2.62 1.71 -15.13
N GLU A 180 -2.93 3.00 -14.95
CA GLU A 180 -3.73 3.75 -15.93
C GLU A 180 -3.03 3.81 -17.30
N ARG A 181 -1.72 4.00 -17.30
CA ARG A 181 -0.92 4.04 -18.53
C ARG A 181 -0.84 2.68 -19.23
N SER A 182 -0.66 1.60 -18.46
CA SER A 182 -0.47 0.26 -19.01
C SER A 182 -1.77 -0.41 -19.42
N THR A 183 -2.92 0.01 -18.88
CA THR A 183 -4.23 -0.58 -19.20
C THR A 183 -5.10 0.34 -20.06
N GLY A 184 -4.84 1.65 -20.05
CA GLY A 184 -5.74 2.66 -20.58
C GLY A 184 -6.97 2.95 -19.70
N CYS A 185 -7.14 2.21 -18.59
CA CYS A 185 -8.29 2.33 -17.71
C CYS A 185 -8.14 3.47 -16.71
N ARG A 186 -9.26 4.15 -16.41
CA ARG A 186 -9.34 5.21 -15.38
C ARG A 186 -10.54 4.97 -14.45
N PRO A 187 -10.51 3.90 -13.63
CA PRO A 187 -11.61 3.56 -12.73
C PRO A 187 -11.74 4.59 -11.59
N LYS A 188 -12.78 4.42 -10.76
CA LYS A 188 -12.73 4.99 -9.42
C LYS A 188 -11.83 4.13 -8.52
N TYR A 189 -11.16 4.74 -7.56
CA TYR A 189 -10.26 4.07 -6.64
C TYR A 189 -10.85 3.98 -5.24
N ILE A 190 -10.72 2.80 -4.64
CA ILE A 190 -10.86 2.62 -3.19
C ILE A 190 -9.47 2.35 -2.64
N LEU A 191 -9.03 3.15 -1.68
CA LEU A 191 -7.74 2.92 -1.01
C LEU A 191 -7.93 2.06 0.23
N SER A 192 -7.00 1.13 0.44
CA SER A 192 -6.99 0.29 1.63
C SER A 192 -5.59 0.09 2.17
N GLY A 193 -5.52 0.05 3.50
CA GLY A 193 -4.28 -0.10 4.23
C GLY A 193 -4.52 -0.87 5.51
N TYR A 194 -3.56 -1.71 5.88
CA TYR A 194 -3.51 -2.37 7.19
C TYR A 194 -2.24 -1.94 7.94
N SER A 195 -2.39 -1.50 9.19
CA SER A 195 -1.26 -1.10 10.04
C SER A 195 -0.36 -0.06 9.34
N GLN A 196 0.92 -0.35 9.12
CA GLN A 196 1.86 0.48 8.33
C GLN A 196 1.31 0.93 6.97
N GLY A 197 0.57 0.06 6.27
CA GLY A 197 -0.01 0.37 4.96
C GLY A 197 -1.00 1.54 5.00
N THR A 198 -1.64 1.79 6.15
CA THR A 198 -2.51 2.96 6.31
C THR A 198 -1.73 4.26 6.29
N MET A 199 -0.51 4.28 6.84
CA MET A 199 0.32 5.49 6.96
C MET A 199 0.66 6.07 5.59
N ILE A 200 0.91 5.21 4.60
CA ILE A 200 1.24 5.63 3.23
C ILE A 200 -0.01 5.97 2.42
N MET A 201 -1.15 5.32 2.68
CA MET A 201 -2.37 5.54 1.90
C MET A 201 -3.02 6.89 2.17
N LEU A 202 -2.96 7.38 3.41
CA LEU A 202 -3.63 8.61 3.84
C LEU A 202 -3.20 9.85 3.03
N GLU A 203 -1.94 9.89 2.57
CA GLU A 203 -1.39 11.03 1.83
C GLU A 203 -1.98 11.18 0.42
N HIS A 204 -2.58 10.12 -0.11
CA HIS A 204 -3.06 10.07 -1.50
C HIS A 204 -4.54 10.27 -1.66
N GLU A 205 -5.29 10.29 -0.56
CA GLU A 205 -6.73 10.48 -0.63
C GLU A 205 -7.11 11.80 -1.29
N ARG A 206 -6.54 12.91 -0.82
CA ARG A 206 -6.86 14.24 -1.35
C ARG A 206 -6.45 14.39 -2.81
N GLU A 207 -5.36 13.73 -3.22
CA GLU A 207 -4.93 13.69 -4.62
C GLU A 207 -5.97 13.00 -5.50
N LEU A 208 -6.38 11.77 -5.15
CA LEU A 208 -7.39 11.04 -5.92
C LEU A 208 -8.76 11.70 -5.85
N ALA A 209 -9.12 12.32 -4.73
CA ALA A 209 -10.33 13.11 -4.60
C ALA A 209 -10.32 14.31 -5.54
N ARG A 210 -9.19 15.03 -5.65
CA ARG A 210 -9.02 16.16 -6.58
C ARG A 210 -9.10 15.72 -8.04
N ARG A 211 -8.61 14.52 -8.36
CA ARG A 211 -8.81 13.90 -9.69
C ARG A 211 -10.26 13.46 -9.93
N GLY A 212 -11.13 13.55 -8.93
CA GLY A 212 -12.49 13.02 -8.98
C GLY A 212 -12.52 11.49 -9.01
N GLN A 213 -11.44 10.81 -8.69
CA GLN A 213 -11.31 9.35 -8.81
C GLN A 213 -11.46 8.62 -7.48
N LEU A 214 -11.41 9.27 -6.32
CA LEU A 214 -11.57 8.59 -5.02
C LEU A 214 -13.05 8.21 -4.75
N ALA A 215 -13.36 6.91 -4.74
CA ALA A 215 -14.67 6.38 -4.37
C ALA A 215 -14.82 6.14 -2.86
N GLY A 216 -13.74 5.82 -2.16
CA GLY A 216 -13.78 5.57 -0.73
C GLY A 216 -12.45 5.08 -0.16
N VAL A 217 -12.42 4.88 1.15
CA VAL A 217 -11.27 4.26 1.84
C VAL A 217 -11.71 3.23 2.88
N VAL A 218 -10.92 2.18 3.04
CA VAL A 218 -11.12 1.11 4.03
C VAL A 218 -9.80 0.86 4.74
N TYR A 219 -9.70 1.22 6.01
CA TYR A 219 -8.46 1.05 6.77
C TYR A 219 -8.63 0.07 7.93
N PHE A 220 -7.54 -0.61 8.31
CA PHE A 220 -7.53 -1.61 9.37
C PHE A 220 -6.38 -1.31 10.34
N GLY A 221 -6.68 -1.27 11.64
CA GLY A 221 -5.66 -1.12 12.69
C GLY A 221 -4.75 0.09 12.48
N SER A 222 -5.30 1.23 12.04
CA SER A 222 -4.45 2.34 11.64
C SER A 222 -3.76 3.02 12.83
N PRO A 223 -2.43 3.19 12.80
CA PRO A 223 -1.71 4.03 13.75
C PRO A 223 -2.22 5.48 13.75
N ASN A 224 -2.70 5.99 12.61
CA ASN A 224 -3.15 7.37 12.42
C ASN A 224 -4.61 7.61 12.83
N THR A 225 -5.27 6.62 13.45
CA THR A 225 -6.65 6.76 13.93
C THR A 225 -6.78 8.00 14.79
N ALA A 226 -7.56 8.98 14.36
CA ALA A 226 -7.75 10.19 15.13
C ALA A 226 -8.69 9.91 16.32
N PRO A 227 -8.46 10.53 17.49
CA PRO A 227 -9.38 10.42 18.61
C PRO A 227 -10.79 10.85 18.21
N TRP A 228 -11.79 10.10 18.66
CA TRP A 228 -13.21 10.40 18.39
C TRP A 228 -13.56 10.47 16.91
N ASP A 229 -12.90 9.68 16.06
CA ASP A 229 -13.20 9.63 14.63
C ASP A 229 -14.51 8.89 14.37
N PRO A 230 -15.56 9.58 13.86
CA PRO A 230 -16.84 8.93 13.58
C PRO A 230 -16.76 7.90 12.45
N ALA A 231 -15.70 7.90 11.64
CA ALA A 231 -15.44 6.86 10.66
C ALA A 231 -14.89 5.56 11.29
N THR A 232 -14.52 5.60 12.57
CA THR A 232 -13.95 4.44 13.27
C THR A 232 -15.05 3.46 13.71
N VAL A 233 -14.89 2.21 13.31
CA VAL A 233 -15.76 1.08 13.67
C VAL A 233 -14.99 0.13 14.58
N GLY A 234 -15.67 -0.44 15.57
CA GLY A 234 -15.12 -1.47 16.47
C GLY A 234 -14.80 -0.97 17.87
N VAL A 235 -14.56 0.33 18.05
CA VAL A 235 -14.37 0.98 19.35
C VAL A 235 -15.44 2.03 19.61
N ALA A 236 -15.92 2.11 20.84
CA ALA A 236 -16.99 3.04 21.22
C ALA A 236 -16.54 4.49 21.06
N GLY A 237 -17.43 5.35 20.53
CA GLY A 237 -17.17 6.77 20.34
C GLY A 237 -16.03 7.10 19.36
N GLY A 238 -15.52 6.12 18.61
CA GLY A 238 -14.35 6.29 17.74
C GLY A 238 -12.99 6.13 18.44
N GLY A 239 -12.98 5.75 19.73
CA GLY A 239 -11.78 5.43 20.49
C GLY A 239 -10.94 6.63 20.92
N ALA A 240 -9.88 6.36 21.67
CA ALA A 240 -8.93 7.37 22.14
C ALA A 240 -7.90 7.78 21.08
N GLY A 241 -7.95 7.19 19.88
CA GLY A 241 -7.00 7.40 18.80
C GLY A 241 -5.79 6.47 18.88
N GLY A 242 -5.11 6.31 17.74
CA GLY A 242 -3.92 5.48 17.61
C GLY A 242 -2.64 6.24 17.95
N MET A 243 -1.52 5.54 17.88
CA MET A 243 -0.20 6.08 18.24
C MET A 243 0.22 7.34 17.45
N LEU A 244 -0.26 7.51 16.22
CA LEU A 244 -0.05 8.70 15.38
C LEU A 244 -1.31 9.59 15.30
N GLY A 245 -2.37 9.24 16.01
CA GLY A 245 -3.69 9.88 15.92
C GLY A 245 -3.74 11.34 16.35
N PHE A 246 -2.86 11.73 17.28
CA PHE A 246 -2.78 13.10 17.82
C PHE A 246 -1.90 14.03 17.01
N LEU A 247 -1.21 13.52 15.98
CA LEU A 247 -0.40 14.36 15.11
C LEU A 247 -1.30 15.23 14.21
N PRO A 248 -0.79 16.38 13.72
CA PRO A 248 -1.55 17.23 12.79
C PRO A 248 -2.00 16.49 11.53
N PHE A 249 -1.20 15.53 11.07
CA PHE A 249 -1.55 14.63 9.97
C PHE A 249 -2.06 13.29 10.52
N ASN A 250 -3.38 13.12 10.51
CA ASN A 250 -4.10 11.94 11.01
C ASN A 250 -5.29 11.63 10.10
N MET A 251 -6.09 10.60 10.44
CA MET A 251 -7.20 10.16 9.60
C MET A 251 -8.29 11.19 9.32
N LYS A 252 -8.54 12.12 10.26
CA LYS A 252 -9.51 13.21 10.07
C LYS A 252 -8.93 14.28 9.15
N SER A 253 -7.70 14.70 9.41
CA SER A 253 -7.08 15.76 8.60
C SER A 253 -6.70 15.27 7.21
N ALA A 254 -6.33 14.01 7.02
CA ALA A 254 -6.02 13.43 5.72
C ALA A 254 -7.25 13.19 4.82
N ALA A 255 -8.46 13.17 5.40
CA ALA A 255 -9.68 12.77 4.71
C ALA A 255 -9.88 13.51 3.37
N GLY A 256 -9.95 12.74 2.27
CA GLY A 256 -10.29 13.22 0.92
C GLY A 256 -11.74 12.93 0.51
N THR A 257 -12.49 12.16 1.30
CA THR A 257 -13.87 11.75 1.00
C THR A 257 -14.65 11.50 2.28
N ARG A 258 -15.99 11.56 2.22
CA ARG A 258 -16.88 11.12 3.31
C ARG A 258 -17.08 9.60 3.32
N ASN A 259 -16.80 8.92 2.20
CA ASN A 259 -16.86 7.47 2.09
C ASN A 259 -15.64 6.83 2.76
N ARG A 260 -15.68 6.71 4.08
CA ARG A 260 -14.57 6.19 4.88
C ARG A 260 -15.07 5.14 5.85
N VAL A 261 -14.24 4.14 6.07
CA VAL A 261 -14.33 3.28 7.25
C VAL A 261 -12.93 3.00 7.77
N ASN A 262 -12.72 3.25 9.06
CA ASN A 262 -11.51 2.88 9.78
C ASN A 262 -11.86 1.78 10.77
N TYR A 263 -11.46 0.54 10.51
CA TYR A 263 -11.75 -0.57 11.37
C TYR A 263 -10.66 -0.70 12.43
N CYS A 264 -11.03 -0.47 13.70
CA CYS A 264 -10.20 -0.68 14.86
C CYS A 264 -10.85 -1.72 15.76
N LEU A 265 -10.27 -2.92 15.85
CA LEU A 265 -10.76 -3.95 16.76
C LEU A 265 -10.55 -3.47 18.21
N PRO A 266 -11.48 -3.79 19.14
CA PRO A 266 -11.21 -3.58 20.56
C PRO A 266 -9.91 -4.30 20.95
N LEU A 267 -9.19 -3.73 21.93
CA LEU A 267 -7.90 -4.25 22.38
C LEU A 267 -6.77 -4.14 21.36
N ASP A 268 -6.95 -3.43 20.24
CA ASP A 268 -5.86 -3.08 19.35
C ASP A 268 -5.18 -1.76 19.77
N GLY A 269 -4.07 -1.90 20.49
CA GLY A 269 -3.25 -0.78 20.98
C GLY A 269 -2.53 0.03 19.89
N VAL A 270 -2.65 -0.34 18.61
CA VAL A 270 -2.12 0.46 17.50
C VAL A 270 -3.07 1.59 17.12
N CYS A 271 -4.37 1.29 17.07
CA CYS A 271 -5.41 2.22 16.65
C CYS A 271 -6.25 2.80 17.80
N ASP A 272 -6.16 2.25 19.01
CA ASP A 272 -6.79 2.78 20.21
C ASP A 272 -5.86 2.75 21.42
N LEU A 273 -5.40 3.92 21.87
CA LEU A 273 -4.54 4.08 23.04
C LEU A 273 -5.30 4.25 24.35
N SER A 274 -6.59 3.89 24.40
CA SER A 274 -7.35 3.93 25.64
C SER A 274 -6.68 3.07 26.72
N ILE A 275 -6.70 3.53 27.98
CA ILE A 275 -6.02 2.84 29.09
C ILE A 275 -6.48 1.39 29.22
N GLN A 276 -7.77 1.15 28.98
CA GLN A 276 -8.37 -0.19 29.02
C GLN A 276 -7.78 -1.09 27.94
N THR A 277 -7.71 -0.61 26.69
CA THR A 277 -7.08 -1.33 25.58
C THR A 277 -5.60 -1.63 25.89
N LEU A 278 -4.81 -0.63 26.30
CA LEU A 278 -3.38 -0.80 26.55
C LEU A 278 -3.08 -1.80 27.67
N ARG A 279 -3.87 -1.80 28.75
CA ARG A 279 -3.74 -2.77 29.85
C ARG A 279 -4.09 -4.19 29.38
N ALA A 280 -5.18 -4.34 28.63
CA ALA A 280 -5.65 -5.65 28.18
C ALA A 280 -4.82 -6.23 27.01
N SER A 281 -4.12 -5.39 26.24
CA SER A 281 -3.17 -5.81 25.20
C SER A 281 -1.76 -6.07 25.72
N GLN A 282 -1.50 -5.81 27.01
CA GLN A 282 -0.17 -5.96 27.60
C GLN A 282 0.27 -7.44 27.57
N GLY A 283 1.44 -7.70 26.98
CA GLY A 283 2.04 -9.04 26.92
C GLY A 283 1.53 -9.97 25.81
N ASN A 284 0.43 -9.64 25.13
CA ASN A 284 -0.12 -10.47 24.04
C ASN A 284 -0.28 -9.72 22.69
N GLY A 285 0.01 -8.41 22.64
CA GLY A 285 -0.09 -7.61 21.42
C GLY A 285 -1.53 -7.28 20.98
N GLY A 286 -2.54 -7.67 21.76
CA GLY A 286 -3.93 -7.36 21.51
C GLY A 286 -4.53 -8.04 20.28
N ASN A 287 -5.51 -7.38 19.66
CA ASN A 287 -6.23 -7.91 18.49
C ASN A 287 -5.65 -7.41 17.15
N HIS A 288 -4.48 -6.75 17.14
CA HIS A 288 -3.95 -6.11 15.94
C HIS A 288 -3.77 -7.06 14.75
N GLY A 289 -3.32 -8.29 14.99
CA GLY A 289 -3.13 -9.31 13.94
C GLY A 289 -4.39 -10.07 13.51
N ARG A 290 -5.58 -9.72 14.02
CA ARG A 290 -6.77 -10.58 13.94
C ARG A 290 -7.84 -10.16 12.95
N TYR A 291 -7.75 -8.97 12.37
CA TYR A 291 -8.72 -8.45 11.39
C TYR A 291 -9.04 -9.47 10.30
N TYR A 292 -10.29 -9.93 10.24
CA TYR A 292 -10.80 -10.94 9.29
C TYR A 292 -10.12 -12.32 9.30
N ILE A 293 -9.01 -12.47 10.00
CA ILE A 293 -8.40 -13.77 10.29
C ILE A 293 -9.25 -14.49 11.33
N TRP A 294 -9.68 -13.75 12.37
CA TRP A 294 -10.61 -14.25 13.37
C TRP A 294 -11.95 -13.49 13.25
N PRO A 295 -13.09 -14.20 13.34
CA PRO A 295 -14.39 -13.57 13.23
C PRO A 295 -14.60 -12.49 14.29
N SER A 296 -15.17 -11.38 13.86
CA SER A 296 -15.54 -10.28 14.73
C SER A 296 -16.93 -9.76 14.37
N ARG A 297 -17.69 -9.34 15.39
CA ARG A 297 -19.06 -8.83 15.21
C ARG A 297 -19.15 -7.58 14.33
N TRP A 298 -18.03 -6.89 14.09
CA TRP A 298 -17.97 -5.68 13.28
C TRP A 298 -17.58 -5.94 11.80
N ASP A 299 -17.17 -7.17 11.46
CA ASP A 299 -16.71 -7.51 10.10
C ASP A 299 -17.82 -7.26 9.06
N ASN A 300 -19.06 -7.59 9.40
CA ASN A 300 -20.22 -7.33 8.54
C ASN A 300 -20.40 -5.83 8.27
N GLN A 301 -20.33 -4.98 9.30
CA GLN A 301 -20.54 -3.53 9.13
C GLN A 301 -19.49 -2.91 8.20
N VAL A 302 -18.23 -3.33 8.33
CA VAL A 302 -17.12 -2.83 7.50
C VAL A 302 -17.25 -3.36 6.07
N SER A 303 -17.60 -4.64 5.91
CA SER A 303 -17.86 -5.27 4.61
C SER A 303 -19.03 -4.62 3.87
N ASP A 304 -20.15 -4.38 4.56
CA ASP A 304 -21.33 -3.71 4.01
C ASP A 304 -21.00 -2.25 3.62
N THR A 305 -20.15 -1.58 4.38
CA THR A 305 -19.69 -0.22 4.06
C THR A 305 -18.84 -0.19 2.79
N PHE A 306 -17.93 -1.16 2.61
CA PHE A 306 -17.21 -1.32 1.36
C PHE A 306 -18.15 -1.62 0.19
N GLY A 307 -19.15 -2.49 0.38
CA GLY A 307 -20.20 -2.77 -0.59
C GLY A 307 -20.88 -1.50 -1.09
N ARG A 308 -21.32 -0.63 -0.16
CA ARG A 308 -21.93 0.67 -0.49
C ARG A 308 -21.01 1.58 -1.31
N PHE A 309 -19.70 1.59 -1.06
CA PHE A 309 -18.77 2.41 -1.84
C PHE A 309 -18.71 1.94 -3.30
N VAL A 310 -18.70 0.62 -3.53
CA VAL A 310 -18.70 0.05 -4.88
C VAL A 310 -20.03 0.31 -5.59
N ASP A 311 -21.15 0.12 -4.91
CA ASP A 311 -22.48 0.34 -5.49
C ASP A 311 -22.72 1.80 -5.87
N GLN A 312 -22.23 2.73 -5.06
CA GLN A 312 -22.24 4.15 -5.42
C GLN A 312 -21.43 4.45 -6.69
N VAL A 313 -20.46 3.61 -7.09
CA VAL A 313 -19.78 3.79 -8.38
C VAL A 313 -20.59 3.15 -9.50
N ARG A 314 -21.20 1.99 -9.26
CA ARG A 314 -21.95 1.22 -10.26
C ARG A 314 -23.27 1.85 -10.69
N TYR A 315 -23.98 2.47 -9.76
CA TYR A 315 -25.38 2.89 -9.93
C TYR A 315 -25.56 4.41 -9.85
N ARG A 316 -24.46 5.16 -10.06
CA ARG A 316 -24.51 6.62 -10.20
C ARG A 316 -24.81 7.05 -11.62
#